data_AF-A0A847YA44-F1
#
_entry.id   AF-A0A847YA44-F1
#
_cell.length_a   1.000
_cell.length_b   1.000
_cell.length_c   1.000
_cell.angle_alpha   90.00
_cell.angle_beta   90.00
_cell.angle_gamma   90.00
#
_symmetry.space_group_name_H-M   'P 1'
#
loop_
_entity.id
_entity.type
_entity.pdbx_description
1 polymer ?
#
loop_
_entity_poly.entity_id
_entity_poly.type
_entity_poly.pdbx_seq_one_letter_code
_entity_poly.pdbx_strand_id
1 'polypeptide(L)' 'PIRSVYRWQGNVESGEEWLLLLKTDGESWPRLQERIAALHPYEVPEILVLPISDGHPPYLQWLAESLARGKASPEL' A
#
# COMPACT_ATOMS: atom_id res chain seq x y z
N PRO A 1 13.48 -5.78 5.50
CA PRO A 1 13.95 -4.39 5.33
C PRO A 1 14.55 -4.18 3.93
N ILE A 2 14.47 -2.95 3.43
CA ILE A 2 15.14 -2.47 2.22
C ILE A 2 16.11 -1.34 2.59
N ARG A 3 17.03 -1.03 1.69
CA ARG A 3 17.86 0.18 1.76
C ARG A 3 17.34 1.18 0.73
N SER A 4 16.82 2.30 1.20
CA SER A 4 16.42 3.42 0.36
C SER A 4 17.58 4.40 0.23
N VAL A 5 17.80 4.92 -0.98
CA VAL A 5 18.80 5.96 -1.26
C VAL A 5 18.11 7.09 -2.00
N TYR A 6 18.18 8.30 -1.47
CA TYR A 6 17.46 9.46 -1.99
C TYR A 6 18.25 10.74 -1.78
N ARG A 7 17.77 11.85 -2.36
CA ARG A 7 18.36 13.18 -2.15
C ARG A 7 17.47 14.01 -1.25
N TRP A 8 18.03 14.55 -0.17
CA TRP A 8 17.32 15.43 0.76
C TRP A 8 18.22 16.60 1.16
N GLN A 9 17.67 17.82 1.09
CA GLN A 9 18.40 19.06 1.37
C GLN A 9 19.78 19.14 0.67
N GLY A 10 19.85 18.66 -0.58
CA GLY A 10 21.07 18.64 -1.40
C GLY A 10 21.99 17.43 -1.18
N ASN A 11 21.86 16.72 -0.07
CA ASN A 11 22.70 15.56 0.27
C ASN A 11 22.11 14.25 -0.22
N VAL A 12 22.96 13.26 -0.48
CA VAL A 12 22.54 11.88 -0.71
C VAL A 12 22.42 11.21 0.65
N GLU A 13 21.22 10.73 0.97
CA GLU A 13 20.89 10.06 2.21
C GLU A 13 20.67 8.56 1.97
N SER A 14 20.79 7.76 3.02
CA SER A 14 20.42 6.34 2.97
C SER A 14 19.66 5.93 4.23
N GLY A 15 18.53 5.26 4.06
CA GLY A 15 17.64 4.82 5.14
C GLY A 15 17.39 3.31 5.10
N GLU A 16 17.28 2.69 6.27
CA GLU A 16 16.71 1.34 6.37
C GLU A 16 15.19 1.46 6.54
N GLU A 17 14.44 0.89 5.60
CA GLU A 17 13.00 1.08 5.50
C GLU A 17 12.27 -0.24 5.24
N TRP A 18 10.93 -0.19 5.28
CA TRP A 18 10.08 -1.33 4.98
C TRP A 18 9.20 -1.01 3.77
N LEU A 19 9.44 -1.70 2.66
CA LEU A 19 8.58 -1.59 1.48
C LEU A 19 7.30 -2.39 1.70
N LEU A 20 6.15 -1.70 1.66
CA LEU A 20 4.84 -2.33 1.76
C LEU A 20 4.19 -2.45 0.38
N LEU A 21 3.87 -3.68 -0.03
CA LEU A 21 3.10 -3.95 -1.25
C LEU A 21 1.67 -4.31 -0.89
N LEU A 22 0.82 -3.30 -0.80
CA LEU A 22 -0.59 -3.43 -0.46
C LEU A 22 -1.44 -3.66 -1.73
N LYS A 23 -2.54 -4.41 -1.61
CA LYS A 23 -3.49 -4.65 -2.69
C LYS A 23 -4.83 -4.12 -2.23
N THR A 24 -5.46 -3.31 -3.07
CA THR A 24 -6.75 -2.69 -2.81
C THR A 24 -7.45 -2.42 -4.13
N ASP A 25 -8.70 -1.98 -4.07
CA ASP A 25 -9.47 -1.54 -5.21
C ASP A 25 -9.48 -0.01 -5.31
N GLY A 26 -9.94 0.49 -6.45
CA GLY A 26 -10.05 1.93 -6.68
C GLY A 26 -11.02 2.63 -5.72
N GLU A 27 -12.04 1.91 -5.23
CA GLU A 27 -13.03 2.45 -4.30
C GLU A 27 -12.44 2.70 -2.89
N SER A 28 -11.58 1.80 -2.41
CA SER A 28 -10.97 1.91 -1.09
C SER A 28 -9.71 2.77 -1.08
N TRP A 29 -9.14 3.06 -2.26
CA TRP A 29 -7.89 3.81 -2.40
C TRP A 29 -7.87 5.14 -1.63
N PRO A 30 -8.86 6.05 -1.76
CA PRO A 30 -8.82 7.34 -1.06
C PRO A 30 -8.70 7.19 0.45
N ARG A 31 -9.49 6.27 1.03
CA ARG A 31 -9.47 5.98 2.47
C ARG A 31 -8.14 5.35 2.91
N LEU A 32 -7.58 4.46 2.09
CA LEU A 32 -6.30 3.83 2.38
C LEU A 32 -5.16 4.86 2.38
N GLN A 33 -5.11 5.72 1.34
CA GLN A 33 -4.11 6.78 1.21
C GLN A 33 -4.14 7.71 2.44
N GLU A 34 -5.33 8.21 2.81
CA GLU A 34 -5.50 9.06 4.00
C GLU A 34 -5.05 8.36 5.28
N ARG A 35 -5.40 7.07 5.43
CA ARG A 35 -5.03 6.32 6.63
C ARG A 35 -3.53 6.07 6.74
N ILE A 36 -2.86 5.74 5.63
CA ILE A 36 -1.41 5.58 5.60
C ILE A 36 -0.75 6.92 5.94
N ALA A 37 -1.16 8.01 5.28
CA ALA A 37 -0.61 9.35 5.55
C ALA A 37 -0.77 9.76 7.03
N ALA A 38 -1.92 9.52 7.63
CA ALA A 38 -2.19 9.85 9.03
C ALA A 38 -1.40 9.00 10.05
N LEU A 39 -0.95 7.80 9.66
CA LEU A 39 -0.18 6.90 10.52
C LEU A 39 1.33 6.98 10.31
N HIS A 40 1.76 7.48 9.15
CA HIS A 40 3.16 7.41 8.77
C HIS A 40 4.03 8.34 9.63
N PRO A 41 5.22 7.92 10.06
CA PRO A 41 6.12 8.76 10.86
C PRO A 41 6.74 9.93 10.09
N TYR A 42 6.66 9.93 8.76
CA TYR A 42 7.26 10.96 7.91
C TYR A 42 6.23 12.02 7.53
N GLU A 43 6.69 13.26 7.40
CA GLU A 43 5.88 14.39 6.93
C GLU A 43 5.36 14.16 5.51
N VAL A 44 6.20 13.60 4.63
CA VAL A 44 5.85 13.26 3.24
C VAL A 44 6.17 11.78 2.98
N PRO A 45 5.23 10.86 3.21
CA PRO A 45 5.42 9.44 2.94
C PRO A 45 5.37 9.10 1.46
N GLU A 46 6.11 8.07 1.03
CA GLU A 46 5.93 7.46 -0.29
C GLU A 46 4.63 6.63 -0.29
N ILE A 47 3.66 7.06 -1.09
CA ILE A 47 2.36 6.38 -1.27
C ILE A 47 2.02 6.41 -2.75
N LEU A 48 2.26 5.30 -3.45
CA LEU A 48 2.09 5.18 -4.90
C LEU A 48 1.11 4.06 -5.26
N VAL A 49 0.39 4.23 -6.37
CA VAL A 49 -0.48 3.19 -6.96
C VAL A 49 0.12 2.71 -8.27
N LEU A 50 0.22 1.39 -8.39
CA LEU A 50 0.51 0.71 -9.65
C LEU A 50 -0.76 -0.04 -10.09
N PRO A 51 -1.43 0.38 -11.19
CA PRO A 51 -2.65 -0.28 -11.65
C PRO A 51 -2.39 -1.73 -12.07
N ILE A 52 -3.25 -2.65 -11.62
CA ILE A 52 -3.26 -4.03 -12.08
C ILE A 52 -4.06 -4.07 -13.39
N SER A 53 -3.39 -4.35 -14.51
CA SER A 53 -4.05 -4.46 -15.82
C SER A 53 -4.60 -5.86 -16.11
N ASP A 54 -3.99 -6.90 -15.54
CA ASP A 54 -4.39 -8.31 -15.67
C ASP A 54 -3.83 -9.15 -14.52
N GLY A 55 -4.33 -10.37 -14.32
CA GLY A 55 -3.88 -11.30 -13.28
C GLY A 55 -4.58 -12.64 -13.32
N HIS A 56 -4.13 -13.56 -12.47
CA HIS A 56 -4.74 -14.89 -12.35
C HIS A 56 -6.20 -14.76 -11.85
N PRO A 57 -7.22 -15.18 -12.63
CA PRO A 57 -8.62 -14.84 -12.32
C PRO A 57 -9.11 -15.27 -10.92
N PRO A 58 -8.79 -16.49 -10.42
CA PRO A 58 -9.16 -16.88 -9.07
C PRO A 58 -8.56 -15.98 -7.97
N TYR A 59 -7.35 -15.44 -8.19
CA TYR A 59 -6.73 -14.53 -7.22
C TYR A 59 -7.40 -13.16 -7.23
N LEU A 60 -7.74 -12.64 -8.42
CA LEU A 60 -8.47 -11.38 -8.55
C LEU A 60 -9.87 -11.47 -7.91
N GLN A 61 -10.54 -12.61 -8.06
CA GLN A 61 -11.80 -12.89 -7.39
C GLN A 61 -11.63 -12.85 -5.85
N TRP A 62 -10.67 -13.60 -5.32
CA TRP A 62 -10.39 -13.61 -3.88
C TRP A 62 -10.04 -12.21 -3.33
N LEU A 63 -9.28 -11.42 -4.09
CA LEU A 63 -8.94 -10.05 -3.72
C LEU A 63 -10.21 -9.18 -3.63
N ALA A 64 -11.08 -9.25 -4.64
CA ALA A 64 -12.34 -8.50 -4.64
C ALA A 64 -13.25 -8.92 -3.47
N GLU A 65 -13.35 -10.21 -3.18
CA GLU A 65 -14.11 -10.73 -2.03
C GLU A 65 -13.53 -10.27 -0.69
N SER A 66 -12.20 -10.15 -0.57
CA SER A 66 -11.52 -9.68 0.64
C SER A 66 -11.76 -8.19 0.93
N LEU A 67 -12.18 -7.43 -0.07
CA LEU A 67 -12.47 -5.99 0.03
C LEU A 67 -13.98 -5.71 0.19
N ALA A 68 -14.83 -6.70 -0.06
CA ALA A 68 -16.27 -6.58 0.07
C ALA A 68 -16.66 -6.25 1.52
N ARG A 69 -17.34 -5.11 1.71
CA ARG A 69 -17.87 -4.73 3.02
C ARG A 69 -19.04 -5.64 3.38
N GLY A 70 -18.77 -6.65 4.21
CA GLY A 70 -19.81 -7.52 4.77
C GLY A 70 -19.51 -9.01 4.64
N LYS A 71 -18.49 -9.47 5.36
CA LYS A 71 -18.52 -10.65 6.25
C LYS A 71 -17.25 -10.52 7.09
N ALA A 72 -17.41 -10.43 8.41
CA ALA A 72 -16.27 -10.70 9.29
C ALA A 72 -15.73 -12.07 8.89
N SER A 73 -14.45 -12.16 8.53
CA SER A 73 -13.81 -13.46 8.39
C SER A 73 -14.06 -14.22 9.70
N PRO A 74 -14.51 -15.49 9.63
CA PRO A 74 -14.34 -16.35 10.78
C PRO A 74 -12.85 -16.36 11.08
N GLU A 75 -12.52 -16.19 12.35
CA GLU A 75 -11.15 -16.12 12.87
C GLU A 75 -10.28 -17.24 12.28
N LEU A 76 -9.01 -16.91 12.00
CA LEU A 76 -7.97 -17.83 11.55
C LEU A 76 -7.74 -18.96 12.56
#